data_AF-A0AAV4FJY9-F1
#
_entry.id   AF-A0AAV4FJY9-F1
#
_cell.length_a   1.000
_cell.length_b   1.000
_cell.length_c   1.000
_cell.angle_alpha   90.00
_cell.angle_beta   90.00
_cell.angle_gamma   90.00
#
_symmetry.space_group_name_H-M   'P 1'
#
loop_
_entity.id
_entity.type
_entity.pdbx_description
1 polymer ?
#
loop_
_entity_poly.entity_id
_entity_poly.type
_entity_poly.pdbx_seq_one_letter_code
_entity_poly.pdbx_strand_id
1 'polypeptide(L)'
;MGLEDLLNDAGGLGRFQIVNLLIFYLGKLFCGWSMFQMTFAGIVPDFLCEGSTGGDNLDLEALPVNSTSNLCYIPFNTSDLSLGKAECVAYNYTSPYKTVMKDFDLVCRRGWVKATLTSIQMAGLMLGCMAAGHLGDTLGRWKSNLIFVIILCLGNMAAAFSPGWEVFAVFRFVIGVGIGQ
;
A
#
# COMPACT_ATOMS: atom_id res chain seq x y z
N MET A 1 -6.64 41.72 19.32
CA MET A 1 -6.75 41.58 17.86
C MET A 1 -7.26 40.18 17.58
N GLY A 2 -8.49 40.07 17.08
CA GLY A 2 -9.08 38.79 16.72
C GLY A 2 -8.47 38.25 15.42
N LEU A 3 -8.63 36.95 15.17
CA LEU A 3 -8.23 36.33 13.89
C LEU A 3 -8.95 36.97 12.70
N GLU A 4 -10.18 37.44 12.92
CA GLU A 4 -11.01 38.16 11.97
C GLU A 4 -10.44 39.52 11.58
N ASP A 5 -9.85 40.26 12.52
CA ASP A 5 -9.17 41.54 12.25
C ASP A 5 -7.92 41.32 11.39
N LEU A 6 -7.13 40.28 11.71
CA LEU A 6 -5.95 39.88 10.93
C LEU A 6 -6.30 39.41 9.51
N LEU A 7 -7.44 38.74 9.33
CA LEU A 7 -7.93 38.35 8.01
C LEU A 7 -8.39 39.56 7.18
N ASN A 8 -8.99 40.55 7.83
CA ASN A 8 -9.41 41.79 7.18
C ASN A 8 -8.20 42.66 6.80
N ASP A 9 -7.19 42.74 7.68
CA ASP A 9 -5.94 43.49 7.44
C ASP A 9 -5.03 42.83 6.39
N ALA A 10 -5.09 41.50 6.24
CA ALA A 10 -4.35 40.74 5.22
C ALA A 10 -4.98 40.81 3.81
N GLY A 11 -6.12 41.49 3.64
CA GLY A 11 -6.76 41.72 2.33
C GLY A 11 -8.08 40.99 2.07
N GLY A 12 -8.68 40.34 3.08
CA GLY A 12 -9.99 39.69 2.98
C GLY A 12 -10.07 38.48 2.02
N LEU A 13 -11.22 37.78 1.99
CA LEU A 13 -11.48 36.65 1.09
C LEU A 13 -11.69 37.11 -0.37
N GLY A 14 -10.63 37.59 -1.03
CA GLY A 14 -10.64 37.83 -2.47
C GLY A 14 -10.88 36.55 -3.27
N ARG A 15 -11.47 36.67 -4.47
CA ARG A 15 -11.75 35.52 -5.37
C ARG A 15 -10.52 34.66 -5.64
N PHE A 16 -9.33 35.26 -5.72
CA PHE A 16 -8.07 34.55 -5.93
C PHE A 16 -7.65 33.68 -4.74
N GLN A 17 -7.89 34.15 -3.50
CA GLN A 17 -7.59 33.40 -2.29
C GLN A 17 -8.52 32.19 -2.13
N ILE A 18 -9.81 32.35 -2.47
CA ILE A 18 -10.78 31.25 -2.51
C ILE A 18 -10.38 30.19 -3.53
N VAL A 19 -9.97 30.60 -4.75
CA VAL A 19 -9.52 29.66 -5.80
C VAL A 19 -8.29 28.88 -5.36
N ASN A 20 -7.27 29.54 -4.78
CA ASN A 20 -6.09 28.85 -4.26
C ASN A 20 -6.44 27.88 -3.12
N LEU A 21 -7.30 28.30 -2.20
CA LEU A 21 -7.75 27.46 -1.10
C LEU A 21 -8.50 26.21 -1.62
N LEU A 22 -9.37 26.38 -2.62
CA LEU A 22 -10.04 25.26 -3.28
C LEU A 22 -9.05 24.31 -3.96
N ILE A 23 -8.02 24.83 -4.64
CA ILE A 23 -6.97 24.01 -5.26
C ILE A 23 -6.21 23.20 -4.19
N PHE A 24 -5.87 23.81 -3.05
CA PHE A 24 -5.24 23.11 -1.94
C PHE A 24 -6.12 21.98 -1.39
N TYR A 25 -7.42 22.23 -1.21
CA TYR A 25 -8.36 21.22 -0.72
C TYR A 25 -8.59 20.09 -1.73
N LEU A 26 -8.67 20.39 -3.03
CA LEU A 26 -8.73 19.40 -4.09
C LEU A 26 -7.48 18.52 -4.12
N GLY A 27 -6.28 19.11 -4.01
CA GLY A 27 -5.03 18.36 -3.91
C GLY A 27 -4.99 17.43 -2.69
N LYS A 28 -5.50 17.90 -1.54
CA LYS A 28 -5.65 17.07 -0.32
C LYS A 28 -6.64 15.92 -0.52
N LEU A 29 -7.72 16.11 -1.29
CA LEU A 29 -8.66 15.04 -1.63
C LEU A 29 -7.99 13.94 -2.48
N PHE A 30 -7.17 14.31 -3.47
CA PHE A 30 -6.38 13.33 -4.23
C PHE A 30 -5.38 12.57 -3.35
N CYS A 31 -4.74 13.23 -2.38
CA CYS A 31 -3.87 12.56 -1.41
C CYS A 31 -4.64 11.53 -0.57
N GLY A 32 -5.84 11.91 -0.10
CA GLY A 32 -6.73 11.01 0.64
C GLY A 32 -7.15 9.79 -0.18
N TRP A 33 -7.47 9.99 -1.47
CA TRP A 33 -7.78 8.90 -2.39
C TRP A 33 -6.60 7.92 -2.55
N SER A 34 -5.37 8.44 -2.64
CA SER A 34 -4.16 7.61 -2.75
C SER A 34 -3.93 6.75 -1.50
N MET A 35 -4.15 7.29 -0.29
CA MET A 35 -4.11 6.51 0.95
C MET A 35 -5.18 5.40 0.96
N PHE A 36 -6.39 5.72 0.50
CA PHE A 36 -7.50 4.76 0.48
C PHE A 36 -7.25 3.58 -0.46
N GLN A 37 -6.56 3.80 -1.58
CA GLN A 37 -6.20 2.76 -2.54
C GLN A 37 -5.39 1.60 -1.89
N MET A 38 -4.55 1.89 -0.89
CA MET A 38 -3.73 0.88 -0.24
C MET A 38 -4.55 -0.18 0.49
N THR A 39 -5.73 0.19 1.01
CA THR A 39 -6.65 -0.73 1.68
C THR A 39 -7.17 -1.79 0.70
N PHE A 40 -7.58 -1.39 -0.50
CA PHE A 40 -8.09 -2.34 -1.51
C PHE A 40 -6.97 -3.15 -2.16
N ALA A 41 -5.82 -2.52 -2.42
CA ALA A 41 -4.66 -3.21 -2.99
C ALA A 41 -4.11 -4.31 -2.06
N GLY A 42 -4.34 -4.19 -0.75
CA GLY A 42 -3.92 -5.13 0.28
C GLY A 42 -4.95 -6.18 0.67
N ILE A 43 -6.06 -6.31 -0.05
CA ILE A 43 -6.99 -7.44 0.14
C ILE A 43 -6.29 -8.71 -0.36
N VAL A 44 -6.21 -9.71 0.52
CA VAL A 44 -5.73 -11.04 0.16
C VAL A 44 -6.89 -11.74 -0.53
N PRO A 45 -6.80 -12.06 -1.83
CA PRO A 45 -7.84 -12.83 -2.51
C PRO A 45 -7.83 -14.27 -2.03
N ASP A 46 -8.97 -14.95 -2.17
CA ASP A 46 -9.04 -16.38 -1.89
C ASP A 46 -8.04 -17.14 -2.77
N PHE A 47 -7.22 -17.95 -2.12
CA PHE A 47 -6.18 -18.75 -2.74
C PHE A 47 -6.32 -20.20 -2.31
N LEU A 48 -5.99 -21.09 -3.24
CA LEU A 48 -5.89 -22.52 -3.06
C LEU A 48 -4.41 -22.88 -3.06
N CYS A 49 -4.03 -23.86 -2.25
CA CYS A 49 -2.69 -24.40 -2.30
C CYS A 49 -2.61 -25.52 -3.33
N GLU A 50 -1.76 -25.37 -4.34
CA GLU A 50 -1.52 -26.41 -5.32
C GLU A 50 -0.32 -27.25 -4.84
N GLY A 51 -0.64 -28.40 -4.23
CA GLY A 51 0.36 -29.32 -3.68
C GLY A 51 0.96 -30.21 -4.76
N SER A 52 2.26 -30.10 -4.99
CA SER A 52 3.02 -31.10 -5.76
C SER A 52 3.33 -32.28 -4.84
N THR A 53 2.86 -33.48 -5.20
CA THR A 53 3.27 -34.75 -4.60
C THR A 53 4.73 -35.03 -4.96
N GLY A 54 5.65 -34.41 -4.22
CA GLY A 54 7.07 -34.76 -4.25
C GLY A 54 7.29 -36.08 -3.53
N GLY A 55 7.20 -37.17 -4.29
CA GLY A 55 7.71 -38.52 -4.03
C GLY A 55 7.93 -38.97 -2.58
N ASP A 56 7.03 -39.82 -2.11
CA ASP A 56 7.37 -41.17 -1.66
C ASP A 56 6.08 -41.99 -1.65
N ASN A 57 6.16 -43.30 -1.93
CA ASN A 57 5.03 -44.23 -2.03
C ASN A 57 4.27 -44.38 -0.70
N LEU A 58 3.51 -43.36 -0.36
CA LEU A 58 2.52 -43.39 0.69
C LEU A 58 1.23 -42.90 0.04
N ASP A 59 0.22 -43.76 0.03
CA ASP A 59 -1.15 -43.47 -0.38
C ASP A 59 -1.79 -42.47 0.61
N LEU A 60 -1.18 -41.29 0.72
CA LEU A 60 -1.76 -40.14 1.38
C LEU A 60 -2.64 -39.45 0.34
N GLU A 61 -3.93 -39.78 0.37
CA GLU A 61 -4.94 -38.98 -0.32
C GLU A 61 -4.88 -37.55 0.24
N ALA A 62 -4.33 -36.64 -0.57
CA ALA A 62 -4.49 -35.22 -0.35
C ALA A 62 -5.99 -34.92 -0.27
N LEU A 63 -6.40 -34.23 0.80
CA LEU A 63 -7.78 -33.77 0.95
C LEU A 63 -8.25 -33.01 -0.31
N PRO A 64 -9.54 -33.07 -0.67
CA PRO A 64 -10.05 -32.44 -1.88
C PRO A 64 -9.67 -30.96 -1.93
N VAL A 65 -9.29 -30.46 -3.11
CA VAL A 65 -8.75 -29.10 -3.35
C VAL A 65 -9.60 -28.00 -2.66
N ASN A 66 -10.92 -28.17 -2.58
CA ASN A 66 -11.85 -27.25 -1.92
C ASN A 66 -11.62 -27.07 -0.40
N SER A 67 -10.94 -28.01 0.26
CA SER A 67 -10.61 -27.96 1.69
C SER A 67 -9.30 -27.23 1.99
N THR A 68 -8.56 -26.78 0.95
CA THR A 68 -7.29 -26.02 1.10
C THR A 68 -7.46 -24.51 0.91
N SER A 69 -8.69 -24.01 0.89
CA SER A 69 -8.97 -22.58 0.73
C SER A 69 -8.39 -21.77 1.88
N ASN A 70 -7.60 -20.75 1.54
CA ASN A 70 -6.92 -19.87 2.49
C ASN A 70 -5.99 -20.58 3.50
N LEU A 71 -5.54 -21.80 3.19
CA LEU A 71 -4.56 -22.53 4.00
C LEU A 71 -3.14 -22.35 3.46
N CYS A 72 -2.21 -22.12 4.39
CA CYS A 72 -0.79 -21.97 4.11
C CYS A 72 -0.01 -23.29 4.10
N TYR A 73 -0.73 -24.41 4.18
CA TYR A 73 -0.18 -25.74 4.28
C TYR A 73 -1.13 -26.75 3.65
N ILE A 74 -0.55 -27.87 3.23
CA ILE A 74 -1.32 -29.01 2.73
C ILE A 74 -1.61 -29.94 3.91
N PRO A 75 -2.88 -30.16 4.27
CA PRO A 75 -3.24 -31.13 5.30
C PRO A 75 -3.17 -32.55 4.75
N PHE A 76 -2.49 -33.43 5.48
CA PHE A 76 -2.34 -34.84 5.17
C PHE A 76 -3.09 -35.70 6.18
N ASN A 77 -3.73 -36.78 5.72
CA ASN A 77 -4.49 -37.69 6.57
C ASN A 77 -3.54 -38.74 7.19
N THR A 78 -2.75 -38.33 8.20
CA THR A 78 -1.81 -39.22 8.92
C THR A 78 -2.07 -39.24 10.42
N SER A 79 -1.88 -40.40 11.05
CA SER A 79 -2.02 -40.60 12.50
C SER A 79 -0.98 -39.84 13.34
N ASP A 80 0.07 -39.29 12.71
CA ASP A 80 1.03 -38.40 13.34
C ASP A 80 0.74 -36.92 13.00
N LEU A 81 0.32 -36.18 14.03
CA LEU A 81 -0.10 -34.77 13.96
C LEU A 81 1.05 -33.80 13.61
N SER A 82 2.30 -34.23 13.75
CA SER A 82 3.49 -33.40 13.57
C SER A 82 4.23 -33.61 12.25
N LEU A 83 3.94 -34.68 11.50
CA LEU A 83 4.59 -34.99 10.21
C LEU A 83 3.69 -34.66 8.99
N GLY A 84 2.38 -34.43 9.20
CA GLY A 84 1.39 -34.26 8.15
C GLY A 84 1.16 -32.83 7.65
N LYS A 85 2.18 -31.96 7.66
CA LYS A 85 2.05 -30.56 7.24
C LYS A 85 3.19 -30.15 6.30
N ALA A 86 2.94 -30.17 4.98
CA ALA A 86 3.88 -29.60 4.01
C ALA A 86 3.59 -28.11 3.78
N GLU A 87 4.65 -27.32 3.63
CA GLU A 87 4.54 -25.92 3.20
C GLU A 87 4.05 -25.85 1.74
N CYS A 88 3.13 -24.92 1.47
CA CYS A 88 2.62 -24.66 0.13
C CYS A 88 3.68 -23.97 -0.73
N VAL A 89 4.06 -24.61 -1.84
CA VAL A 89 5.04 -24.07 -2.81
C VAL A 89 4.36 -23.22 -3.88
N ALA A 90 3.14 -23.58 -4.29
CA ALA A 90 2.37 -22.88 -5.31
C ALA A 90 0.97 -22.52 -4.83
N TYR A 91 0.49 -21.34 -5.24
CA TYR A 91 -0.84 -20.83 -4.91
C TYR A 91 -1.64 -20.60 -6.18
N ASN A 92 -2.87 -21.12 -6.23
CA ASN A 92 -3.81 -20.89 -7.30
C ASN A 92 -4.94 -19.98 -6.81
N TYR A 93 -5.07 -18.80 -7.41
CA TYR A 93 -6.03 -17.78 -6.98
C TYR A 93 -7.36 -17.95 -7.73
N THR A 94 -8.42 -18.31 -7.00
CA THR A 94 -9.78 -18.49 -7.56
C THR A 94 -10.48 -17.16 -7.85
N SER A 95 -10.03 -16.08 -7.23
CA SER A 95 -10.66 -14.77 -7.36
C SER A 95 -10.27 -14.04 -8.66
N PRO A 96 -11.23 -13.40 -9.36
CA PRO A 96 -10.96 -12.66 -10.59
C PRO A 96 -10.28 -11.30 -10.35
N TYR A 97 -10.19 -10.82 -9.11
CA TYR A 97 -9.58 -9.53 -8.80
C TYR A 97 -8.06 -9.57 -8.97
N LYS A 98 -7.50 -8.50 -9.57
CA LYS A 98 -6.05 -8.27 -9.63
C LYS A 98 -5.66 -7.41 -8.43
N THR A 99 -4.83 -7.96 -7.55
CA THR A 99 -4.31 -7.25 -6.38
C THR A 99 -2.80 -7.35 -6.34
N VAL A 100 -2.17 -6.38 -5.68
CA VAL A 100 -0.70 -6.37 -5.47
C VAL A 100 -0.24 -7.63 -4.74
N MET A 101 -1.09 -8.21 -3.90
CA MET A 101 -0.82 -9.46 -3.19
C MET A 101 -0.80 -10.69 -4.11
N LYS A 102 -1.63 -10.68 -5.17
CA LYS A 102 -1.69 -11.73 -6.20
C LYS A 102 -0.53 -11.62 -7.19
N ASP A 103 -0.16 -10.40 -7.60
CA ASP A 103 0.90 -10.22 -8.60
C ASP A 103 2.31 -10.57 -8.06
N PHE A 104 2.49 -10.56 -6.74
CA PHE A 104 3.78 -10.82 -6.09
C PHE A 104 3.79 -12.05 -5.17
N ASP A 105 2.72 -12.87 -5.18
CA ASP A 105 2.54 -14.05 -4.32
C ASP A 105 2.90 -13.79 -2.85
N LEU A 106 2.38 -12.69 -2.28
CA LEU A 106 2.74 -12.19 -0.94
C LEU A 106 1.94 -12.88 0.19
N VAL A 107 1.61 -14.15 0.01
CA VAL A 107 0.70 -14.89 0.88
C VAL A 107 1.50 -15.72 1.90
N CYS A 108 0.86 -16.06 3.03
CA CYS A 108 1.42 -16.94 4.07
C CYS A 108 2.76 -16.46 4.63
N ARG A 109 3.88 -17.06 4.20
CA ARG A 109 5.24 -16.72 4.66
C ARG A 109 5.62 -15.25 4.38
N ARG A 110 4.98 -14.63 3.38
CA ARG A 110 5.20 -13.23 2.99
C ARG A 110 4.06 -12.28 3.40
N GLY A 111 3.10 -12.74 4.22
CA GLY A 111 1.97 -11.90 4.65
C GLY A 111 2.37 -10.66 5.46
N TRP A 112 3.56 -10.67 6.07
CA TRP A 112 4.14 -9.53 6.79
C TRP A 112 4.49 -8.36 5.87
N VAL A 113 4.71 -8.60 4.57
CA VAL A 113 5.11 -7.56 3.60
C VAL A 113 4.06 -6.47 3.49
N LYS A 114 2.76 -6.81 3.59
CA LYS A 114 1.68 -5.80 3.62
C LYS A 114 1.88 -4.79 4.75
N ALA A 115 2.14 -5.28 5.97
CA ALA A 115 2.34 -4.43 7.13
C ALA A 115 3.60 -3.58 6.97
N THR A 116 4.66 -4.16 6.39
CA THR A 116 5.91 -3.47 6.08
C THR A 116 5.73 -2.35 5.05
N LEU A 117 4.93 -2.56 4.01
CA LEU A 117 4.64 -1.51 3.02
C LEU A 117 3.94 -0.31 3.67
N THR A 118 2.98 -0.55 4.56
CA THR A 118 2.31 0.51 5.30
C THR A 118 3.25 1.22 6.27
N SER A 119 4.12 0.48 6.98
CA SER A 119 5.06 1.09 7.92
C SER A 119 6.10 1.96 7.20
N ILE A 120 6.63 1.49 6.05
CA ILE A 120 7.54 2.26 5.19
C ILE A 120 6.86 3.54 4.67
N GLN A 121 5.61 3.44 4.23
CA GLN A 121 4.81 4.60 3.81
C GLN A 121 4.68 5.63 4.94
N MET A 122 4.41 5.19 6.17
CA MET A 122 4.27 6.08 7.33
C MET A 122 5.63 6.66 7.77
N ALA A 123 6.72 5.91 7.65
CA ALA A 123 8.06 6.44 7.87
C ALA A 123 8.42 7.54 6.84
N GLY A 124 8.07 7.31 5.58
CA GLY A 124 8.19 8.33 4.53
C GLY A 124 7.35 9.57 4.82
N LEU A 125 6.12 9.39 5.32
CA LEU A 125 5.26 10.50 5.75
C LEU A 125 5.91 11.34 6.85
N MET A 126 6.52 10.70 7.85
CA MET A 126 7.19 11.41 8.95
C MET A 126 8.31 12.32 8.43
N LEU A 127 9.14 11.80 7.52
CA LEU A 127 10.22 12.56 6.88
C LEU A 127 9.67 13.65 5.96
N GLY A 128 8.59 13.36 5.24
CA GLY A 128 7.86 14.32 4.41
C GLY A 128 7.39 15.52 5.23
N CYS A 129 6.75 15.29 6.38
CA CYS A 129 6.28 16.36 7.27
C CYS A 129 7.41 17.25 7.79
N MET A 130 8.55 16.66 8.17
CA MET A 130 9.73 17.42 8.60
C MET A 130 10.28 18.29 7.47
N ALA A 131 10.40 17.71 6.26
CA ALA A 131 10.88 18.42 5.09
C ALA A 131 9.91 19.51 4.63
N ALA A 132 8.61 19.26 4.65
CA ALA A 132 7.59 20.22 4.24
C ALA A 132 7.51 21.43 5.17
N GLY A 133 7.74 21.24 6.48
CA GLY A 133 7.89 22.34 7.43
C GLY A 133 9.04 23.27 7.02
N HIS A 134 10.23 22.71 6.81
CA HIS A 134 11.41 23.49 6.45
C HIS A 134 11.32 24.14 5.06
N LEU A 135 10.81 23.39 4.07
CA LEU A 135 10.62 23.89 2.70
C LEU A 135 9.48 24.91 2.60
N GLY A 136 8.46 24.79 3.45
CA GLY A 136 7.34 25.73 3.55
C GLY A 136 7.79 27.12 3.97
N ASP A 137 8.73 27.19 4.93
CA ASP A 137 9.27 28.45 5.46
C ASP A 137 10.24 29.15 4.48
N THR A 138 10.91 28.38 3.60
CA THR A 138 11.96 28.90 2.71
C THR A 138 11.48 29.21 1.29
N LEU A 139 10.60 28.39 0.71
CA LEU A 139 10.18 28.48 -0.70
C LEU A 139 8.77 29.08 -0.88
N GLY A 140 8.04 29.33 0.21
CA GLY A 140 6.66 29.80 0.23
C GLY A 140 5.64 28.67 0.02
N ARG A 141 4.45 28.83 0.64
CA ARG A 141 3.41 27.79 0.76
C ARG A 141 2.91 27.18 -0.57
N TRP A 142 2.77 27.99 -1.63
CA TRP A 142 2.26 27.51 -2.92
C TRP A 142 3.28 26.65 -3.68
N LYS A 143 4.54 27.08 -3.71
CA LYS A 143 5.60 26.36 -4.46
C LYS A 143 5.99 25.06 -3.77
N SER A 144 6.07 25.09 -2.43
CA SER A 144 6.33 23.88 -1.63
C SER A 144 5.29 22.80 -1.94
N ASN A 145 4.00 23.11 -1.85
CA ASN A 145 2.93 22.15 -2.14
C ASN A 145 2.99 21.61 -3.57
N LEU A 146 3.27 22.45 -4.57
CA LEU A 146 3.37 22.00 -5.96
C LEU A 146 4.49 20.94 -6.14
N ILE A 147 5.63 21.11 -5.46
CA ILE A 147 6.75 20.16 -5.52
C ILE A 147 6.34 18.79 -4.94
N PHE A 148 5.70 18.78 -3.76
CA PHE A 148 5.23 17.56 -3.12
C PHE A 148 4.16 16.83 -3.96
N VAL A 149 3.24 17.57 -4.58
CA VAL A 149 2.25 17.00 -5.53
C VAL A 149 2.92 16.37 -6.75
N ILE A 150 3.95 17.00 -7.31
CA ILE A 150 4.69 16.43 -8.45
C ILE A 150 5.39 15.12 -8.05
N ILE A 151 6.05 15.10 -6.89
CA ILE A 151 6.70 13.89 -6.34
C ILE A 151 5.66 12.78 -6.15
N LEU A 152 4.49 13.11 -5.60
CA LEU A 152 3.40 12.16 -5.41
C LEU A 152 2.90 11.56 -6.73
N CYS A 153 2.66 12.40 -7.75
CA CYS A 153 2.21 11.94 -9.07
C CYS A 153 3.23 11.02 -9.74
N LEU A 154 4.51 11.41 -9.73
CA LEU A 154 5.60 10.60 -10.30
C LEU A 154 5.76 9.28 -9.55
N GLY A 155 5.67 9.31 -8.22
CA GLY A 155 5.75 8.11 -7.39
C GLY A 155 4.61 7.12 -7.68
N ASN A 156 3.38 7.59 -7.83
CA ASN A 156 2.23 6.73 -8.17
C ASN A 156 2.35 6.15 -9.58
N MET A 157 2.82 6.95 -10.55
CA MET A 157 3.03 6.46 -11.91
C MET A 157 4.13 5.39 -11.95
N ALA A 158 5.24 5.61 -11.24
CA ALA A 158 6.34 4.65 -11.16
C ALA A 158 5.94 3.35 -10.44
N ALA A 159 5.12 3.45 -9.39
CA ALA A 159 4.59 2.30 -8.68
C ALA A 159 3.72 1.38 -9.57
N ALA A 160 3.12 1.90 -10.64
CA ALA A 160 2.34 1.08 -11.58
C ALA A 160 3.23 0.16 -12.46
N PHE A 161 4.50 0.51 -12.66
CA PHE A 161 5.45 -0.24 -13.48
C PHE A 161 6.40 -1.13 -12.67
N SER A 162 6.18 -1.29 -11.35
CA SER A 162 7.10 -2.05 -10.50
C SER A 162 7.05 -3.56 -10.81
N PRO A 163 8.18 -4.22 -11.13
CA PRO A 163 8.24 -5.65 -11.41
C PRO A 163 8.36 -6.53 -10.14
N GLY A 164 8.50 -5.93 -8.96
CA GLY A 164 8.69 -6.66 -7.70
C GLY A 164 8.24 -5.87 -6.47
N TRP A 165 8.00 -6.58 -5.37
CA TRP A 165 7.51 -6.00 -4.12
C TRP A 165 8.52 -5.04 -3.46
N GLU A 166 9.83 -5.29 -3.63
CA GLU A 166 10.90 -4.43 -3.09
C GLU A 166 10.89 -3.05 -3.76
N VAL A 167 10.83 -3.04 -5.10
CA VAL A 167 10.74 -1.82 -5.90
C VAL A 167 9.44 -1.06 -5.58
N PHE A 168 8.34 -1.79 -5.42
CA PHE A 168 7.07 -1.21 -4.97
C PHE A 168 7.19 -0.57 -3.58
N ALA A 169 7.94 -1.17 -2.65
CA ALA A 169 8.19 -0.60 -1.32
C ALA A 169 8.96 0.72 -1.37
N VAL A 170 9.98 0.83 -2.25
CA VAL A 170 10.73 2.07 -2.45
C VAL A 170 9.83 3.17 -3.01
N PHE A 171 9.00 2.87 -4.02
CA PHE A 171 8.07 3.86 -4.55
C PHE A 171 7.03 4.29 -3.50
N ARG A 172 6.56 3.37 -2.65
CA ARG A 172 5.68 3.71 -1.51
C ARG A 172 6.35 4.65 -0.52
N PHE A 173 7.63 4.46 -0.22
CA PHE A 173 8.37 5.41 0.61
C PHE A 173 8.38 6.83 -0.01
N VAL A 174 8.66 6.93 -1.31
CA VAL A 174 8.68 8.23 -2.03
C VAL A 174 7.28 8.87 -2.07
N ILE A 175 6.24 8.08 -2.30
CA ILE A 175 4.84 8.52 -2.20
C ILE A 175 4.58 9.03 -0.78
N GLY A 176 5.07 8.35 0.26
CA GLY A 176 4.95 8.76 1.67
C GLY A 176 5.53 10.13 1.93
N VAL A 177 6.73 10.39 1.43
CA VAL A 177 7.36 11.72 1.49
C VAL A 177 6.51 12.77 0.76
N GLY A 178 5.95 12.42 -0.40
CA GLY A 178 5.04 13.29 -1.18
C GLY A 178 3.73 13.66 -0.48
N ILE A 179 3.22 12.80 0.42
CA ILE A 179 1.97 13.06 1.18
C ILE A 179 2.20 14.04 2.34
N GLY A 180 3.43 14.17 2.85
CA GLY A 180 3.76 14.95 4.05
C GLY A 180 3.71 16.47 3.90
N GLN A 181 2.77 17.02 3.12
CA GLN A 181 2.60 18.46 2.79
C GLN A 181 1.43 19.15 3.49
#